data_AF-A0A858RSI1-F1
#
_entry.id   AF-A0A858RSI1-F1
#
_cell.length_a   1.000
_cell.length_b   1.000
_cell.length_c   1.000
_cell.angle_alpha   90.00
_cell.angle_beta   90.00
_cell.angle_gamma   90.00
#
_symmetry.space_group_name_H-M   'P 1'
#
loop_
_entity.id
_entity.type
_entity.pdbx_description
1 polymer ?
#
loop_
_entity_poly.entity_id
_entity_poly.type
_entity_poly.pdbx_seq_one_letter_code
_entity_poly.pdbx_strand_id
1 'polypeptide(L)'
;MDIQIATLCDFAADYNGKLVVSGTFDTLAARALPVVHPMCSLALRFCFTQEDSGRHKLSINIINEDGESLDPQNMPIEPEFEVQLPPGTPFLTRNVIMNLQGLRFPKAGIYSIDLGCDGELLMRLPLRIVQVAQQPQPEPVA
;
A
#
# COMPACT_ATOMS: atom_id res chain seq x y z
N MET A 1 6.57 8.77 15.38
CA MET A 1 5.40 8.61 14.51
C MET A 1 5.08 7.14 14.43
N ASP A 2 3.82 6.74 14.63
CA ASP A 2 3.40 5.33 14.64
C ASP A 2 2.37 5.02 13.55
N ILE A 3 2.45 3.82 12.96
CA ILE A 3 1.49 3.33 11.96
C ILE A 3 0.56 2.32 12.64
N GLN A 4 -0.68 2.72 12.87
CA GLN A 4 -1.70 1.88 13.51
C GLN A 4 -2.36 0.91 12.52
N ILE A 5 -2.52 1.33 11.26
CA ILE A 5 -3.09 0.54 10.17
C ILE A 5 -2.28 0.78 8.92
N ALA A 6 -1.91 -0.28 8.22
CA ALA A 6 -1.37 -0.22 6.87
C ALA A 6 -1.76 -1.49 6.10
N THR A 7 -2.47 -1.35 4.99
CA THR A 7 -2.91 -2.50 4.19
C THR A 7 -3.25 -2.11 2.76
N LEU A 8 -2.97 -3.01 1.82
CA LEU A 8 -3.58 -2.95 0.49
C LEU A 8 -4.99 -3.52 0.55
N CYS A 9 -5.90 -2.88 -0.16
CA CYS A 9 -7.31 -3.27 -0.19
C CYS A 9 -7.98 -2.90 -1.51
N ASP A 10 -9.12 -3.53 -1.79
CA ASP A 10 -9.93 -3.20 -2.97
C ASP A 10 -10.51 -1.78 -2.90
N PHE A 11 -10.85 -1.33 -1.69
CA PHE A 11 -11.45 -0.02 -1.45
C PHE A 11 -11.15 0.52 -0.06
N ALA A 12 -10.88 1.83 0.02
CA ALA A 12 -10.84 2.56 1.28
C ALA A 12 -11.52 3.92 1.18
N ALA A 13 -12.11 4.37 2.30
CA ALA A 13 -12.75 5.68 2.43
C ALA A 13 -12.54 6.25 3.84
N ASP A 14 -12.54 7.58 3.94
CA ASP A 14 -12.60 8.30 5.22
C ASP A 14 -13.98 8.92 5.38
N TYR A 15 -14.69 8.54 6.44
CA TYR A 15 -15.95 9.17 6.83
C TYR A 15 -15.77 9.92 8.14
N ASN A 16 -15.34 11.18 8.03
CA ASN A 16 -15.16 12.09 9.16
C ASN A 16 -14.18 11.52 10.21
N GLY A 17 -13.00 11.10 9.75
CA GLY A 17 -11.94 10.49 10.56
C GLY A 17 -12.12 9.00 10.84
N LYS A 18 -13.22 8.39 10.38
CA LYS A 18 -13.44 6.94 10.46
C LYS A 18 -12.95 6.28 9.17
N LEU A 19 -11.83 5.56 9.27
CA LEU A 19 -11.29 4.78 8.17
C LEU A 19 -12.17 3.54 7.91
N VAL A 20 -12.64 3.42 6.68
CA VAL A 20 -13.29 2.21 6.16
C VAL A 20 -12.32 1.53 5.21
N VAL A 21 -12.12 0.24 5.42
CA VAL A 21 -11.27 -0.62 4.59
C VAL A 21 -12.09 -1.83 4.18
N SER A 22 -12.09 -2.18 2.90
CA SER A 22 -12.81 -3.33 2.36
C SER A 22 -11.92 -4.12 1.41
N GLY A 23 -11.94 -5.44 1.57
CA GLY A 23 -11.22 -6.37 0.69
C GLY A 23 -9.70 -6.25 0.84
N THR A 24 -9.17 -6.44 2.05
CA THR A 24 -7.72 -6.46 2.27
C THR A 24 -7.07 -7.68 1.62
N PHE A 25 -5.91 -7.53 1.02
CA PHE A 25 -5.20 -8.62 0.37
C PHE A 25 -3.68 -8.50 0.47
N ASP A 26 -3.01 -9.64 0.41
CA ASP A 26 -1.55 -9.77 0.31
C ASP A 26 -1.11 -10.56 -0.94
N THR A 27 -2.05 -11.10 -1.72
CA THR A 27 -1.75 -11.95 -2.86
C THR A 27 -2.61 -11.57 -4.07
N LEU A 28 -1.98 -11.37 -5.23
CA LEU A 28 -2.65 -11.25 -6.53
C LEU A 28 -2.39 -12.51 -7.36
N ALA A 29 -3.46 -13.20 -7.74
CA ALA A 29 -3.41 -14.37 -8.61
C ALA A 29 -3.74 -13.96 -10.06
N ALA A 30 -2.90 -14.33 -11.01
CA ALA A 30 -3.09 -14.02 -12.42
C ALA A 30 -2.88 -15.24 -13.32
N ARG A 31 -3.61 -15.29 -14.43
CA ARG A 31 -3.47 -16.36 -15.44
C ARG A 31 -2.30 -16.14 -16.40
N ALA A 32 -1.89 -14.88 -16.56
CA ALA A 32 -0.83 -14.47 -17.47
C ALA A 32 -0.01 -13.33 -16.83
N LEU A 33 1.24 -13.21 -17.27
CA LEU A 33 2.16 -12.13 -16.91
C LEU A 33 2.43 -11.27 -18.16
N PRO A 34 2.61 -9.94 -18.04
CA PRO A 34 2.54 -9.15 -16.80
C PRO A 34 1.12 -9.06 -16.24
N VAL A 35 0.99 -9.01 -14.92
CA VAL A 35 -0.30 -8.69 -14.27
C VAL A 35 -0.48 -7.17 -14.33
N VAL A 36 -1.62 -6.71 -14.83
CA VAL A 36 -2.03 -5.32 -14.67
C VAL A 36 -3.20 -5.29 -13.71
N HIS A 37 -2.94 -4.88 -12.46
CA HIS A 37 -3.98 -4.74 -11.46
C HIS A 37 -4.67 -3.38 -11.67
N PRO A 38 -5.97 -3.36 -12.02
CA PRO A 38 -6.61 -2.15 -12.53
C PRO A 38 -6.69 -1.03 -11.50
N MET A 39 -7.07 -1.36 -10.26
CA MET A 39 -7.17 -0.42 -9.15
C MET A 39 -7.09 -1.15 -7.81
N CYS A 40 -6.44 -0.52 -6.85
CA CYS A 40 -6.52 -0.85 -5.42
C CYS A 40 -6.26 0.41 -4.60
N SER A 41 -6.43 0.32 -3.29
CA SER A 41 -6.09 1.38 -2.35
C SER A 41 -5.04 0.89 -1.34
N LEU A 42 -4.05 1.73 -1.06
CA LEU A 42 -3.25 1.63 0.15
C LEU A 42 -3.92 2.47 1.24
N ALA A 43 -4.42 1.81 2.27
CA ALA A 43 -5.07 2.44 3.41
C ALA A 43 -4.11 2.49 4.60
N LEU A 44 -3.86 3.70 5.10
CA LEU A 44 -2.96 3.97 6.22
C LEU A 44 -3.70 4.73 7.32
N ARG A 45 -3.32 4.45 8.58
CA ARG A 45 -3.67 5.27 9.74
C ARG A 45 -2.43 5.53 10.57
N PHE A 46 -2.09 6.80 10.70
CA PHE A 46 -0.99 7.24 11.56
C PHE A 46 -1.51 7.69 12.92
N CYS A 47 -0.68 7.52 13.93
CA CYS A 47 -0.79 8.16 15.23
C CYS A 47 0.44 9.02 15.48
N PHE A 48 0.20 10.29 15.76
CA PHE A 48 1.22 11.30 16.02
C PHE A 48 1.14 11.75 17.46
N THR A 49 2.29 12.06 18.03
CA THR A 49 2.45 12.71 19.34
C THR A 49 3.04 14.10 19.17
N GLN A 50 3.24 14.83 20.27
CA GLN A 50 3.85 16.17 20.22
C GLN A 50 5.27 16.14 19.62
N GLU A 51 6.01 15.04 19.79
CA GLU A 51 7.37 14.85 19.25
C GLU A 51 7.39 14.75 17.72
N ASP A 52 6.25 14.40 17.12
CA ASP A 52 6.06 14.31 15.67
C ASP A 52 5.61 15.66 15.07
N SER A 53 5.76 16.78 15.77
CA SER A 53 5.34 18.08 15.24
C SER A 53 6.31 18.58 14.18
N GLY A 54 5.79 19.04 13.05
CA GLY A 54 6.59 19.60 11.96
C GLY A 54 6.19 19.07 10.60
N ARG A 55 7.05 19.34 9.62
CA ARG A 55 6.89 18.88 8.24
C ARG A 55 7.56 17.53 8.08
N HIS A 56 6.84 16.60 7.47
CA HIS A 56 7.28 15.24 7.22
C HIS A 56 7.13 14.90 5.74
N LYS A 57 8.03 14.05 5.24
CA LYS A 57 7.99 13.52 3.88
C LYS A 57 7.78 12.02 3.94
N LEU A 58 6.58 11.57 3.58
CA LEU A 58 6.29 10.14 3.42
C LEU A 58 7.00 9.61 2.18
N SER A 59 7.36 8.33 2.18
CA SER A 59 7.86 7.61 1.02
C SER A 59 7.10 6.29 0.91
N ILE A 60 6.49 6.04 -0.25
CA ILE A 60 5.78 4.80 -0.56
C ILE A 60 6.41 4.22 -1.80
N ASN A 61 6.98 3.02 -1.69
CA ASN A 61 7.60 2.33 -2.81
C ASN A 61 7.13 0.89 -2.88
N ILE A 62 6.81 0.39 -4.08
CA ILE A 62 6.60 -1.04 -4.29
C ILE A 62 7.89 -1.60 -4.86
N ILE A 63 8.53 -2.53 -4.17
CA ILE A 63 9.85 -3.04 -4.50
C ILE A 63 9.76 -4.53 -4.81
N ASN A 64 10.49 -5.01 -5.82
CA ASN A 64 10.60 -6.44 -6.13
C ASN A 64 11.67 -7.14 -5.24
N GLU A 65 11.83 -8.45 -5.39
CA GLU A 65 12.86 -9.22 -4.66
C GLU A 65 14.30 -8.77 -4.94
N ASP A 66 14.53 -8.15 -6.10
CA ASP A 66 15.84 -7.63 -6.53
C ASP A 66 16.16 -6.24 -5.95
N GLY A 67 15.22 -5.64 -5.19
CA GLY A 67 15.39 -4.31 -4.60
C GLY A 67 15.05 -3.15 -5.54
N GLU A 68 14.46 -3.43 -6.71
CA GLU A 68 14.08 -2.43 -7.70
C GLU A 68 12.63 -1.98 -7.53
N SER A 69 12.37 -0.68 -7.71
CA SER A 69 11.01 -0.14 -7.74
C SER A 69 10.19 -0.76 -8.87
N LEU A 70 8.91 -1.05 -8.61
CA LEU A 70 7.95 -1.60 -9.56
C LEU A 70 7.78 -0.67 -10.78
N ASP A 71 7.76 0.64 -10.52
CA ASP A 71 7.73 1.69 -11.53
C ASP A 71 8.81 2.75 -11.21
N PRO A 72 10.03 2.62 -11.77
CA PRO A 72 11.12 3.55 -11.50
C PRO A 72 10.86 4.99 -11.94
N GLN A 73 9.85 5.24 -12.77
CA GLN A 73 9.53 6.60 -13.23
C GLN A 73 8.58 7.31 -12.26
N ASN A 74 7.73 6.56 -11.57
CA ASN A 74 6.67 7.11 -10.71
C ASN A 74 6.81 6.73 -9.23
N MET A 75 7.79 5.90 -8.86
CA MET A 75 8.08 5.48 -7.49
C MET A 75 9.52 5.79 -7.07
N PRO A 76 9.75 6.18 -5.81
CA PRO A 76 8.77 6.27 -4.71
C PRO A 76 7.76 7.43 -4.89
N ILE A 77 6.55 7.23 -4.36
CA ILE A 77 5.56 8.30 -4.23
C ILE A 77 5.83 9.01 -2.91
N GLU A 78 6.07 10.32 -2.97
CA GLU A 78 6.60 11.07 -1.82
C GLU A 78 5.74 12.28 -1.41
N PRO A 79 4.54 12.07 -0.83
CA PRO A 79 3.71 13.17 -0.37
C PRO A 79 4.29 13.80 0.90
N GLU A 80 4.29 15.13 0.95
CA GLU A 80 4.64 15.88 2.15
C GLU A 80 3.40 16.26 2.95
N PHE A 81 3.52 16.26 4.27
CA PHE A 81 2.44 16.67 5.17
C PHE A 81 2.99 17.39 6.40
N GLU A 82 2.14 18.16 7.04
CA GLU A 82 2.47 18.88 8.26
C GLU A 82 1.64 18.37 9.44
N VAL A 83 2.31 18.04 10.53
CA VAL A 83 1.72 17.59 11.77
C VAL A 83 1.74 18.75 12.76
N GLN A 84 0.54 19.14 13.17
CA GLN A 84 0.33 20.14 14.23
C GLN A 84 -0.75 19.59 15.17
N LEU A 85 -0.39 19.42 16.43
CA LEU A 85 -1.31 19.00 17.49
C LEU A 85 -1.79 20.22 18.27
N PRO A 86 -3.09 20.33 18.61
CA PRO A 86 -3.56 21.38 19.50
C PRO A 86 -2.92 21.26 20.89
N PRO A 87 -2.64 22.38 21.58
CA PRO A 87 -2.07 22.35 22.93
C PRO A 87 -2.85 21.44 23.88
N GLY A 88 -2.12 20.60 24.64
CA GLY A 88 -2.73 19.66 25.60
C GLY A 88 -3.33 18.40 24.98
N THR A 89 -3.24 18.21 23.66
CA THR A 89 -3.68 16.98 22.99
C THR A 89 -2.60 15.91 23.10
N PRO A 90 -2.88 14.72 23.67
CA PRO A 90 -1.85 13.69 23.85
C PRO A 90 -1.42 13.03 22.53
N PHE A 91 -2.35 12.87 21.59
CA PHE A 91 -2.09 12.29 20.28
C PHE A 91 -3.11 12.77 19.24
N LEU A 92 -2.73 12.68 17.96
CA LEU A 92 -3.58 12.95 16.81
C LEU A 92 -3.52 11.76 15.86
N THR A 93 -4.66 11.27 15.37
CA THR A 93 -4.67 10.25 14.30
C THR A 93 -5.09 10.85 12.97
N ARG A 94 -4.43 10.45 11.88
CA ARG A 94 -4.86 10.78 10.51
C ARG A 94 -4.91 9.53 9.64
N ASN A 95 -5.94 9.46 8.83
CA ASN A 95 -6.07 8.44 7.81
C ASN A 95 -5.48 8.99 6.50
N VAL A 96 -4.74 8.15 5.78
CA VAL A 96 -4.22 8.45 4.44
C VAL A 96 -4.67 7.32 3.53
N ILE A 97 -5.31 7.67 2.43
CA ILE A 97 -5.80 6.72 1.44
C ILE A 97 -5.17 7.08 0.10
N MET A 98 -4.41 6.16 -0.45
CA MET A 98 -3.78 6.31 -1.76
C MET A 98 -4.43 5.33 -2.73
N ASN A 99 -5.08 5.86 -3.76
CA ASN A 99 -5.64 5.06 -4.84
C ASN A 99 -4.57 4.79 -5.90
N LEU A 100 -4.21 3.54 -6.08
CA LEU A 100 -3.22 3.06 -7.04
C LEU A 100 -3.98 2.49 -8.24
N GLN A 101 -3.59 2.90 -9.44
CA GLN A 101 -4.25 2.48 -10.68
C GLN A 101 -3.23 1.89 -11.65
N GLY A 102 -3.61 0.81 -12.32
CA GLY A 102 -2.80 0.21 -13.39
C GLY A 102 -1.44 -0.33 -12.93
N LEU A 103 -1.31 -0.79 -11.68
CA LEU A 103 -0.07 -1.38 -11.20
C LEU A 103 0.32 -2.57 -12.07
N ARG A 104 1.50 -2.52 -12.68
CA ARG A 104 1.98 -3.52 -13.63
C ARG A 104 3.09 -4.37 -13.02
N PHE A 105 2.78 -5.62 -12.71
CA PHE A 105 3.71 -6.60 -12.16
C PHE A 105 4.28 -7.48 -13.28
N PRO A 106 5.55 -7.29 -13.69
CA PRO A 106 6.12 -7.99 -14.84
C PRO A 106 6.38 -9.48 -14.57
N LYS A 107 6.60 -9.87 -13.31
CA LYS A 107 6.94 -11.23 -12.91
C LYS A 107 6.06 -11.69 -11.74
N ALA A 108 5.85 -12.99 -11.65
CA ALA A 108 5.43 -13.60 -10.41
C ALA A 108 6.58 -13.56 -9.40
N GLY A 109 6.27 -13.51 -8.10
CA GLY A 109 7.27 -13.38 -7.04
C GLY A 109 6.75 -12.59 -5.85
N ILE A 110 7.66 -12.32 -4.91
CA ILE A 110 7.41 -11.46 -3.77
C ILE A 110 7.76 -10.01 -4.12
N TYR A 111 6.89 -9.14 -3.68
CA TYR A 111 7.05 -7.70 -3.68
C TYR A 111 6.85 -7.21 -2.26
N SER A 112 7.32 -6.00 -2.00
CA SER A 112 7.03 -5.32 -0.75
C SER A 112 6.54 -3.91 -1.00
N ILE A 113 5.59 -3.45 -0.19
CA ILE A 113 5.23 -2.04 -0.10
C ILE A 113 6.00 -1.47 1.08
N ASP A 114 7.03 -0.70 0.78
CA ASP A 114 7.87 -0.01 1.74
C ASP A 114 7.23 1.33 2.07
N LEU A 115 6.93 1.52 3.35
CA LEU A 115 6.40 2.75 3.92
C LEU A 115 7.49 3.38 4.77
N GLY A 116 8.02 4.53 4.32
CA GLY A 116 9.01 5.30 5.04
C GLY A 116 8.54 6.71 5.34
N CYS A 117 9.21 7.37 6.28
CA CYS A 117 9.03 8.79 6.59
C CYS A 117 10.39 9.41 6.90
N ASP A 118 10.69 10.57 6.33
CA ASP A 118 11.92 11.34 6.55
C ASP A 118 13.22 10.53 6.35
N GLY A 119 13.19 9.59 5.39
CA GLY A 119 14.32 8.74 5.04
C GLY A 119 14.43 7.45 5.87
N GLU A 120 13.57 7.25 6.87
CA GLU A 120 13.53 6.03 7.67
C GLU A 120 12.41 5.10 7.19
N LEU A 121 12.72 3.80 7.06
CA LEU A 121 11.71 2.77 6.78
C LEU A 121 10.91 2.49 8.06
N LEU A 122 9.60 2.75 8.01
CA LEU A 122 8.70 2.53 9.15
C LEU A 122 8.08 1.13 9.12
N MET A 123 7.66 0.68 7.94
CA MET A 123 6.95 -0.60 7.80
C MET A 123 7.13 -1.17 6.39
N ARG A 124 7.09 -2.50 6.30
CA ARG A 124 7.06 -3.25 5.04
C ARG A 124 5.84 -4.15 4.99
N LEU A 125 4.98 -3.97 3.98
CA LEU A 125 3.86 -4.86 3.72
C LEU A 125 4.24 -5.91 2.66
N PRO A 126 4.02 -7.21 2.90
CA PRO A 126 4.29 -8.23 1.89
C PRO A 126 3.19 -8.22 0.82
N LEU A 127 3.58 -8.40 -0.44
CA LEU A 127 2.68 -8.64 -1.56
C LEU A 127 3.23 -9.78 -2.41
N ARG A 128 2.39 -10.75 -2.75
CA ARG A 128 2.79 -11.88 -3.61
C ARG A 128 2.02 -11.87 -4.91
N ILE A 129 2.73 -12.03 -6.02
CA ILE A 129 2.15 -12.22 -7.35
C ILE A 129 2.29 -13.69 -7.71
N VAL A 130 1.16 -14.38 -7.87
CA VAL A 130 1.11 -15.81 -8.19
C VAL A 130 0.55 -16.00 -9.60
N GLN A 131 1.27 -16.76 -10.43
CA GLN A 131 0.72 -17.24 -11.68
C GLN A 131 -0.03 -18.55 -11.45
N VAL A 132 -1.34 -18.57 -11.74
CA VAL A 132 -2.17 -19.78 -11.65
C VAL A 132 -2.26 -20.45 -13.01
N ALA A 133 -1.91 -21.73 -13.09
CA ALA A 133 -2.14 -22.53 -14.28
C ALA A 133 -3.65 -22.81 -14.41
N GLN A 134 -4.22 -22.64 -15.62
CA GLN A 134 -5.56 -23.16 -15.89
C GLN A 134 -5.50 -24.68 -15.83
N GLN A 135 -6.21 -25.29 -14.87
CA GLN A 135 -6.54 -26.70 -15.00
C GLN A 135 -7.44 -26.87 -16.23
N PRO A 136 -7.16 -27.83 -17.13
CA PRO A 136 -8.04 -28.09 -18.26
C PRO A 136 -9.44 -28.42 -17.74
N GLN A 137 -10.42 -27.67 -18.23
CA GLN A 137 -11.83 -27.87 -17.90
C GLN A 137 -12.21 -29.30 -18.36
N PRO A 138 -12.78 -30.16 -17.49
CA PRO A 138 -13.18 -31.49 -17.93
C PRO A 138 -14.17 -31.37 -19.08
N GLU A 139 -13.91 -32.09 -20.17
CA GLU A 139 -14.77 -32.12 -21.35
C GLU A 139 -16.20 -32.49 -20.91
N PRO A 140 -17.23 -31.81 -21.45
CA PRO A 140 -18.61 -32.20 -21.17
C PRO A 140 -18.81 -33.64 -21.65
N VAL A 141 -19.22 -34.51 -20.72
CA VAL A 141 -19.62 -35.88 -21.02
C VAL A 141 -20.81 -35.82 -21.97
N ALA A 142 -20.64 -36.35 -23.18
CA ALA A 142 -21.66 -36.41 -24.23
C ALA A 142 -22.85 -37.29 -23.87
#